data_AF-A0A5J5F2L1-F1
#
_entry.id   AF-A0A5J5F2L1-F1
#
_cell.length_a   1.000
_cell.length_b   1.000
_cell.length_c   1.000
_cell.angle_alpha   90.00
_cell.angle_beta   90.00
_cell.angle_gamma   90.00
#
_symmetry.space_group_name_H-M   'P 1'
#
loop_
_entity.id
_entity.type
_entity.pdbx_description
1 polymer ?
#
loop_
_entity_poly.entity_id
_entity_poly.type
_entity_poly.pdbx_seq_one_letter_code
_entity_poly.pdbx_strand_id
1 'polypeptide(L)'
;MSLSSFIADLYSSLTITEVHAEAPPAEPEAEEAEPTKEEEPEAEEEEVEEPEDPMPALLEECEKTKECAPAKHHYDECVERVTAAAEDPNSKGPKEDCVEEFFHLMHCTTECAAPKLWAKLK
;
A
#
# COMPACT_ATOMS: atom_id res chain seq x y z
N MET A 1 20.49 30.55 -27.74
CA MET A 1 19.22 29.86 -27.41
C MET A 1 18.60 30.62 -26.27
N SER A 2 17.48 31.31 -26.53
CA SER A 2 16.87 32.23 -25.58
C SER A 2 16.13 31.46 -24.49
N LEU A 3 16.18 31.94 -23.24
CA LEU A 3 15.41 31.41 -22.10
C LEU A 3 13.90 31.35 -22.40
N SER A 4 13.42 32.18 -23.32
CA SER A 4 12.04 32.19 -23.81
C SER A 4 11.63 30.88 -24.49
N SER A 5 12.56 30.17 -25.14
CA SER A 5 12.26 28.88 -25.80
C SER A 5 12.01 27.79 -24.76
N PHE A 6 12.82 27.73 -23.70
CA PHE A 6 12.69 26.71 -22.66
C PHE A 6 11.37 26.81 -21.89
N ILE A 7 10.85 28.03 -21.68
CA ILE A 7 9.56 28.23 -21.00
C ILE A 7 8.40 27.80 -21.92
N ALA A 8 8.50 28.06 -23.23
CA ALA A 8 7.49 27.63 -24.20
C ALA A 8 7.43 26.10 -24.32
N ASP A 9 8.59 25.42 -24.34
CA ASP A 9 8.66 23.96 -24.42
C ASP A 9 8.08 23.28 -23.16
N LEU A 10 8.33 23.85 -21.97
CA LEU A 10 7.73 23.35 -20.72
C LEU A 10 6.21 23.58 -20.68
N TYR A 11 5.73 24.70 -21.18
CA TYR A 11 4.29 24.97 -21.21
C TYR A 11 3.57 24.04 -22.21
N SER A 12 4.22 23.75 -23.35
CA SER A 12 3.69 22.82 -24.35
C SER A 12 3.68 21.36 -23.88
N SER A 13 4.54 20.95 -22.94
CA SER A 13 4.51 19.59 -22.37
C SER A 13 3.47 19.42 -21.26
N LEU A 14 3.06 20.52 -20.62
CA LEU A 14 2.04 20.55 -19.57
C LEU A 14 0.62 20.66 -20.11
N THR A 15 0.44 21.02 -21.38
CA THR A 15 -0.87 20.97 -22.03
C THR A 15 -1.21 19.53 -22.39
N ILE A 16 -2.13 18.96 -21.62
CA ILE A 16 -2.66 17.60 -21.69
C ILE A 16 -3.06 17.26 -23.13
N THR A 17 -2.34 16.31 -23.75
CA THR A 17 -2.82 15.61 -24.93
C THR A 17 -4.01 14.76 -24.50
N GLU A 18 -5.22 15.05 -24.99
CA GLU A 18 -6.39 14.19 -24.79
C GLU A 18 -6.11 12.81 -25.41
N VAL A 19 -5.77 11.84 -24.55
CA VAL A 19 -5.74 10.43 -24.92
C VAL A 19 -7.20 9.97 -25.01
N HIS A 20 -7.69 9.86 -26.23
CA HIS A 20 -8.99 9.26 -26.53
C HIS A 20 -8.89 7.74 -26.30
N ALA A 21 -9.22 7.28 -25.10
CA ALA A 21 -9.49 5.87 -24.84
C ALA A 21 -10.84 5.54 -25.48
N GLU A 22 -10.82 4.98 -26.69
CA GLU A 22 -12.00 4.52 -27.42
C GLU A 22 -12.60 3.30 -26.69
N ALA A 23 -13.50 3.56 -25.74
CA ALA A 23 -14.33 2.53 -25.13
C ALA A 23 -15.52 2.23 -26.06
N PRO A 24 -15.78 0.97 -26.46
CA PRO A 24 -16.91 0.64 -27.30
C PRO A 24 -18.24 0.95 -26.57
N PRO A 25 -19.24 1.54 -27.26
CA PRO A 25 -20.48 1.99 -26.65
C PRO A 25 -21.31 0.82 -26.09
N ALA A 26 -21.77 0.98 -24.85
CA ALA A 26 -22.76 0.13 -24.23
C ALA A 26 -24.14 0.38 -24.87
N GLU A 27 -24.71 -0.64 -25.49
CA GLU A 27 -26.11 -0.70 -25.93
C GLU A 27 -26.95 -1.55 -24.94
N PRO A 28 -28.29 -1.33 -24.89
CA PRO A 28 -29.10 -1.39 -23.68
C PRO A 28 -29.70 -2.77 -23.35
N GLU A 29 -30.18 -2.86 -22.11
CA GLU A 29 -30.89 -3.96 -21.44
C GLU A 29 -31.90 -4.71 -22.33
N ALA A 30 -31.81 -6.04 -22.31
CA ALA A 30 -32.85 -6.95 -22.77
C ALA A 30 -33.28 -7.84 -21.58
N GLU A 31 -34.54 -7.72 -21.19
CA GLU A 31 -35.22 -8.55 -20.19
C GLU A 31 -35.69 -9.88 -20.78
N GLU A 32 -35.65 -10.91 -19.93
CA GLU A 32 -36.37 -12.20 -19.94
C GLU A 32 -36.07 -13.25 -21.03
N ALA A 33 -35.41 -14.35 -20.61
CA ALA A 33 -35.93 -15.72 -20.67
C ALA A 33 -34.90 -16.75 -20.13
N GLU A 34 -35.18 -17.31 -18.95
CA GLU A 34 -34.73 -18.65 -18.56
C GLU A 34 -35.82 -19.68 -18.95
N PRO A 35 -35.62 -21.02 -18.86
CA PRO A 35 -34.37 -21.79 -18.63
C PRO A 35 -34.21 -22.94 -19.65
N THR A 36 -33.02 -23.54 -19.80
CA THR A 36 -32.78 -25.01 -19.70
C THR A 36 -31.40 -25.43 -20.20
N LYS A 37 -30.85 -26.47 -19.51
CA LYS A 37 -29.76 -27.37 -19.92
C LYS A 37 -28.36 -26.75 -19.75
N GLU A 38 -27.37 -27.38 -19.14
CA GLU A 38 -27.02 -28.80 -19.04
C GLU A 38 -25.96 -28.90 -17.91
N GLU A 39 -25.92 -30.01 -17.17
CA GLU A 39 -24.85 -30.31 -16.20
C GLU A 39 -23.48 -30.23 -16.91
N GLU A 40 -22.70 -29.17 -16.62
CA GLU A 40 -21.25 -29.23 -16.71
C GLU A 40 -20.72 -29.79 -15.38
N PRO A 41 -19.73 -30.70 -15.41
CA PRO A 41 -19.01 -31.01 -14.18
C PRO A 41 -18.33 -29.72 -13.74
N GLU A 42 -18.68 -29.23 -12.55
CA GLU A 42 -17.82 -28.39 -11.73
C GLU A 42 -16.47 -29.10 -11.68
N ALA A 43 -15.56 -28.71 -12.57
CA ALA A 43 -14.16 -28.78 -12.26
C ALA A 43 -14.04 -27.91 -11.02
N GLU A 44 -13.98 -28.55 -9.85
CA GLU A 44 -13.41 -27.95 -8.65
C GLU A 44 -12.10 -27.32 -9.10
N GLU A 45 -12.13 -26.01 -9.36
CA GLU A 45 -10.94 -25.19 -9.34
C GLU A 45 -10.43 -25.35 -7.92
N GLU A 46 -9.50 -26.30 -7.73
CA GLU A 46 -8.63 -26.33 -6.57
C GLU A 46 -8.06 -24.90 -6.49
N GLU A 47 -8.61 -24.08 -5.60
CA GLU A 47 -8.04 -22.80 -5.22
C GLU A 47 -6.60 -23.12 -4.81
N VAL A 48 -5.67 -22.87 -5.72
CA VAL A 48 -4.25 -22.98 -5.45
C VAL A 48 -3.98 -21.92 -4.40
N GLU A 49 -3.94 -22.33 -3.14
CA GLU A 49 -3.64 -21.47 -2.00
C GLU A 49 -2.31 -20.76 -2.29
N GLU A 50 -2.39 -19.48 -2.65
CA GLU A 50 -1.22 -18.68 -3.01
C GLU A 50 -0.28 -18.67 -1.79
N PRO A 51 1.03 -18.95 -1.96
CA PRO A 51 1.94 -18.97 -0.83
C PRO A 51 1.98 -17.60 -0.15
N GLU A 52 1.63 -17.54 1.14
CA GLU A 52 1.68 -16.32 1.94
C GLU A 52 3.10 -15.70 1.96
N ASP A 53 3.18 -14.37 1.90
CA ASP A 53 4.44 -13.65 2.08
C ASP A 53 4.98 -13.86 3.51
N PRO A 54 6.18 -14.42 3.69
CA PRO A 54 6.75 -14.62 5.02
C PRO A 54 7.26 -13.33 5.68
N MET A 55 7.41 -12.21 4.96
CA MET A 55 8.01 -10.97 5.48
C MET A 55 7.22 -10.33 6.64
N PRO A 56 5.89 -10.15 6.58
CA PRO A 56 5.13 -9.53 7.68
C PRO A 56 5.28 -10.29 9.01
N ALA A 57 5.16 -11.62 8.98
CA ALA A 57 5.32 -12.46 10.16
C ALA A 57 6.74 -12.35 10.77
N LEU A 58 7.77 -12.22 9.92
CA LEU A 58 9.15 -12.05 10.39
C LEU A 58 9.37 -10.67 11.01
N LEU A 59 8.77 -9.61 10.46
CA LEU A 59 8.84 -8.28 11.05
C LEU A 59 8.18 -8.26 12.43
N GLU A 60 6.97 -8.81 12.57
CA GLU A 60 6.27 -8.90 13.86
C GLU A 60 7.03 -9.71 14.92
N GLU A 61 7.69 -10.81 14.51
CA GLU A 61 8.56 -11.57 15.40
C GLU A 61 9.75 -10.70 15.85
N CYS A 62 10.36 -9.96 14.92
CA CYS A 62 11.47 -9.07 15.19
C CYS A 62 11.09 -7.88 16.09
N GLU A 63 9.87 -7.34 15.99
CA GLU A 63 9.36 -6.28 16.87
C GLU A 63 9.32 -6.70 18.35
N LYS A 64 9.08 -7.99 18.61
CA LYS A 64 8.96 -8.57 19.97
C LYS A 64 10.31 -8.95 20.57
N THR A 65 11.41 -8.79 19.84
CA THR A 65 12.77 -9.04 20.35
C THR A 65 13.15 -7.99 21.39
N LYS A 66 14.10 -8.29 22.27
CA LYS A 66 14.53 -7.34 23.33
C LYS A 66 15.22 -6.11 22.75
N GLU A 67 15.80 -6.29 21.57
CA GLU A 67 16.60 -5.34 20.81
C GLU A 67 15.69 -4.32 20.12
N CYS A 68 14.57 -4.76 19.52
CA CYS A 68 13.64 -3.86 18.83
C CYS A 68 12.42 -3.43 19.66
N ALA A 69 12.08 -4.13 20.75
CA ALA A 69 10.96 -3.77 21.61
C ALA A 69 10.99 -2.31 22.13
N PRO A 70 12.16 -1.72 22.48
CA PRO A 70 12.20 -0.29 22.86
C PRO A 70 11.80 0.64 21.72
N ALA A 71 12.25 0.37 20.48
CA ALA A 71 11.87 1.17 19.32
C ALA A 71 10.35 1.03 19.03
N LYS A 72 9.80 -0.18 19.20
CA LYS A 72 8.36 -0.44 19.08
C LYS A 72 7.57 0.36 20.12
N HIS A 73 8.00 0.33 21.37
CA HIS A 73 7.38 1.10 22.45
C HIS A 73 7.36 2.61 22.14
N HIS A 74 8.48 3.18 21.69
CA HIS A 74 8.52 4.61 21.34
C HIS A 74 7.64 4.96 20.15
N TYR A 75 7.56 4.09 19.14
CA TYR A 75 6.64 4.27 18.03
C TYR A 75 5.18 4.25 18.49
N ASP A 76 4.80 3.27 19.32
CA ASP A 76 3.43 3.15 19.83
C ASP A 76 3.05 4.38 20.69
N GLU A 77 3.96 4.85 21.55
CA GLU A 77 3.78 6.06 22.34
C GLU A 77 3.62 7.32 21.46
N CYS A 78 4.39 7.42 20.37
CA CYS A 78 4.22 8.50 19.39
C CYS A 78 2.84 8.42 18.73
N VAL A 79 2.41 7.24 18.28
CA VAL A 79 1.12 7.04 17.62
C VAL A 79 -0.02 7.42 18.56
N GLU A 80 0.03 7.02 19.83
CA GLU A 80 -0.97 7.41 20.83
C GLU A 80 -1.04 8.94 20.99
N ARG A 81 0.12 9.61 21.10
CA ARG A 81 0.19 11.07 21.23
C ARG A 81 -0.33 11.80 20.00
N VAL A 82 0.09 11.40 18.80
CA VAL A 82 -0.32 12.02 17.53
C VAL A 82 -1.81 11.79 17.29
N THR A 83 -2.33 10.60 17.59
CA THR A 83 -3.76 10.29 17.47
C THR A 83 -4.58 11.15 18.44
N ALA A 84 -4.17 11.24 19.71
CA ALA A 84 -4.85 12.09 20.68
C ALA A 84 -4.86 13.57 20.26
N ALA A 85 -3.74 14.07 19.72
CA ALA A 85 -3.63 15.43 19.20
C ALA A 85 -4.47 15.65 17.92
N ALA A 86 -4.70 14.62 17.11
CA ALA A 86 -5.53 14.70 15.92
C ALA A 86 -7.04 14.69 16.25
N GLU A 87 -7.43 14.01 17.33
CA GLU A 87 -8.81 13.93 17.79
C GLU A 87 -9.25 15.13 18.64
N ASP A 88 -8.32 15.86 19.27
CA ASP A 88 -8.65 17.05 20.05
C ASP A 88 -8.97 18.27 19.16
N PRO A 89 -10.21 18.78 19.15
CA PRO A 89 -10.59 19.97 18.38
C PRO A 89 -9.90 21.26 18.85
N ASN A 90 -9.30 21.25 20.04
CA ASN A 90 -8.54 22.37 20.60
C ASN A 90 -7.04 22.22 20.43
N SER A 91 -6.57 21.14 19.78
CA SER A 91 -5.17 20.93 19.48
C SER A 91 -4.63 22.09 18.64
N LYS A 92 -3.67 22.81 19.19
CA LYS A 92 -3.04 23.98 18.57
C LYS A 92 -1.53 23.75 18.56
N GLY A 93 -0.94 23.86 17.38
CA GLY A 93 0.50 23.67 17.20
C GLY A 93 0.82 23.07 15.83
N PRO A 94 2.10 22.82 15.56
CA PRO A 94 2.51 22.03 14.40
C PRO A 94 1.98 20.59 14.53
N LYS A 95 1.66 19.96 13.41
CA LYS A 95 1.29 18.55 13.39
C LYS A 95 2.56 17.72 13.54
N GLU A 96 2.67 17.04 14.68
CA GLU A 96 3.69 16.02 14.90
C GLU A 96 3.40 14.80 14.00
N ASP A 97 4.46 14.13 13.55
CA ASP A 97 4.40 12.84 12.87
C ASP A 97 5.36 11.85 13.56
N CYS A 98 5.18 10.56 13.30
CA CYS A 98 5.97 9.49 13.91
C CYS A 98 6.97 8.87 12.93
N VAL A 99 7.42 9.62 11.92
CA VAL A 99 8.29 9.07 10.88
C VAL A 99 9.65 8.70 11.45
N GLU A 100 10.18 9.47 12.41
CA GLU A 100 11.45 9.16 13.06
C GLU A 100 11.39 7.83 13.85
N GLU A 101 10.39 7.67 14.72
CA GLU A 101 10.20 6.45 15.50
C GLU A 101 9.90 5.24 14.61
N PHE A 102 9.12 5.44 13.54
CA PHE A 102 8.89 4.41 12.53
C PHE A 102 10.19 3.99 11.86
N PHE A 103 11.06 4.93 11.50
CA PHE A 103 12.36 4.62 10.87
C PHE A 103 13.27 3.85 11.84
N HIS A 104 13.29 4.20 13.12
CA HIS A 104 14.03 3.43 14.13
C HIS A 104 13.49 2.00 14.28
N LEU A 105 12.17 1.83 14.32
CA LEU A 105 11.52 0.52 14.39
C LEU A 105 11.82 -0.33 13.15
N MET A 106 11.62 0.25 11.96
CA MET A 106 11.85 -0.43 10.70
C MET A 106 13.32 -0.77 10.48
N HIS A 107 14.22 0.13 10.84
CA HIS A 107 15.66 -0.15 10.78
C HIS A 107 16.01 -1.39 11.61
N CYS A 108 15.57 -1.44 12.87
CA CYS A 108 15.86 -2.59 13.74
C CYS A 108 15.21 -3.89 13.24
N THR A 109 13.92 -3.84 12.90
CA THR A 109 13.16 -5.04 12.50
C THR A 109 13.63 -5.60 11.17
N THR A 110 13.99 -4.75 10.20
CA THR A 110 14.51 -5.20 8.90
C THR A 110 15.90 -5.77 9.00
N GLU A 111 16.79 -5.24 9.85
CA GLU A 111 18.10 -5.86 10.13
C GLU A 111 17.93 -7.26 10.74
N CYS A 112 16.95 -7.44 11.63
CA CYS A 112 16.61 -8.74 12.21
C CYS A 112 15.95 -9.70 11.19
N ALA A 113 15.04 -9.21 10.35
CA ALA A 113 14.23 -10.03 9.44
C ALA A 113 14.97 -10.41 8.16
N ALA A 114 15.85 -9.55 7.63
CA ALA A 114 16.54 -9.76 6.37
C ALA A 114 17.21 -11.15 6.23
N PRO A 115 18.07 -11.61 7.18
CA PRO A 115 18.71 -12.92 7.04
C PRO A 115 17.70 -14.09 7.13
N LYS A 116 16.58 -13.91 7.84
CA LYS A 116 15.52 -14.93 7.96
C LYS A 116 14.66 -14.99 6.70
N LEU A 117 14.38 -13.84 6.09
CA LEU A 117 13.58 -13.73 4.87
C LEU A 117 14.28 -14.41 3.69
N TRP A 118 15.54 -14.07 3.45
CA TRP A 118 16.33 -14.66 2.35
C TRP A 118 16.57 -16.17 2.49
N ALA A 119 16.43 -16.73 3.69
CA ALA A 119 16.48 -18.17 3.91
C ALA A 119 15.18 -18.90 3.52
N LYS A 120 14.05 -18.18 3.44
CA LYS A 120 12.73 -18.74 3.11
C LYS A 120 12.37 -18.61 1.62
N LEU A 121 12.86 -17.55 0.98
CA LEU A 121 12.63 -17.30 -0.45
C LEU A 121 13.47 -18.28 -1.31
N LYS A 122 12.87 -18.81 -2.38
CA LYS A 122 13.52 -19.73 -3.33
C LYS A 122 13.78 -19.07 -4.67
#